data_AF-A0A0N4Y6B2-F1
#
_entry.id   AF-A0A0N4Y6B2-F1
#
_cell.length_a   1.000
_cell.length_b   1.000
_cell.length_c   1.000
_cell.angle_alpha   90.00
_cell.angle_beta   90.00
_cell.angle_gamma   90.00
#
_symmetry.space_group_name_H-M   'P 1'
#
loop_
_entity.id
_entity.type
_entity.pdbx_description
1 polymer ?
#
loop_
_entity_poly.entity_id
_entity_poly.type
_entity_poly.pdbx_seq_one_letter_code
_entity_poly.pdbx_strand_id
1 'polypeptide(L)'
;MDNEDGGSPSTSGDGESGNLTKSKDGDSKKRKLSGSEPVDIHTPTGVQNGPALPPWVAGGSPARFVAPDDLMKMSVAMDNLALIHEIAIDPEYSVPDVPVDPIHAAVRHNMHRAYWDLLREDLTKDPPDYTQAFSHLMEIKETILNDILSVAHVRLRAEVEFVLNENTLRNKLEQNCLDVHEVARFIVNLLGRLCAPERDTIVEKLRHEEGIVELISGIFELMDLMKTDLTNYVLSRNRTAVEEYSSKFEYKEFLKYLDNYPEGANETKAWLEAAYRDINPSTSTSNEEPKSKKEKSNTEEINEDELLKATGKAYVKLVLTRNPAPFPETLRIDRTRLEALSEKFLQMNIVTSAVLITCNIAGKEVSEIKDFKRCLKDKLIIITNDVDESKLRECLEAIGEECVKTASTTAISLGKNLSSEQEDALRKQIKAIEEESNAIRSLVGLRISQFVEEILQSASEVQHRIQPGLSVIQKELRAFTARCVSLNCRLKKISALLLPGVSHCIVLVEQQEVLLTLVSSNDQFSPRYSSL
;
A
#
# COMPACT_ATOMS: atom_id res chain seq x y z
N MET A 1 14.26 -49.49 -12.23
CA MET A 1 14.98 -50.69 -12.65
C MET A 1 16.46 -50.40 -12.56
N ASP A 2 17.22 -50.77 -11.54
CA ASP A 2 16.94 -51.35 -10.23
C ASP A 2 18.18 -51.06 -9.37
N ASN A 3 17.92 -50.85 -8.08
CA ASN A 3 18.72 -51.21 -6.91
C ASN A 3 20.25 -51.11 -6.98
N GLU A 4 20.83 -50.40 -6.01
CA GLU A 4 21.70 -51.09 -5.06
C GLU A 4 21.64 -50.42 -3.68
N ASP A 5 21.01 -51.15 -2.77
CA ASP A 5 20.91 -50.99 -1.34
C ASP A 5 22.00 -51.84 -0.68
N GLY A 6 22.45 -51.41 0.50
CA GLY A 6 22.83 -52.32 1.56
C GLY A 6 24.33 -52.59 1.79
N GLY A 7 24.78 -52.26 3.01
CA GLY A 7 25.67 -53.16 3.74
C GLY A 7 26.86 -52.56 4.50
N SER A 8 26.58 -51.71 5.51
CA SER A 8 27.03 -51.79 6.92
C SER A 8 28.03 -52.88 7.38
N PRO A 9 28.59 -52.82 8.61
CA PRO A 9 28.96 -51.69 9.49
C PRO A 9 30.31 -51.91 10.25
N SER A 10 30.63 -50.94 11.14
CA SER A 10 31.37 -51.12 12.42
C SER A 10 32.90 -51.34 12.31
N THR A 11 33.79 -50.83 13.16
CA THR A 11 33.69 -50.39 14.56
C THR A 11 35.00 -49.66 14.93
N SER A 12 34.89 -48.68 15.84
CA SER A 12 35.80 -48.37 16.97
C SER A 12 37.31 -48.21 16.78
N GLY A 13 37.86 -47.19 17.42
CA GLY A 13 39.11 -47.35 18.16
C GLY A 13 39.99 -46.13 18.19
N ASP A 14 39.88 -45.39 19.29
CA ASP A 14 40.75 -44.34 19.78
C ASP A 14 42.26 -44.63 19.66
N GLY A 15 43.06 -43.56 19.68
CA GLY A 15 44.27 -43.57 20.50
C GLY A 15 45.51 -42.90 19.92
N GLU A 16 45.81 -41.74 20.51
CA GLU A 16 47.15 -41.35 20.97
C GLU A 16 48.19 -40.75 20.00
N SER A 17 48.43 -39.46 20.28
CA SER A 17 49.70 -38.93 20.81
C SER A 17 50.92 -38.77 19.89
N GLY A 18 51.44 -37.55 19.90
CA GLY A 18 52.85 -37.38 20.30
C GLY A 18 53.84 -36.94 19.21
N ASN A 19 53.65 -35.72 18.71
CA ASN A 19 54.58 -34.57 18.79
C ASN A 19 56.12 -34.74 18.63
N LEU A 20 56.69 -33.71 17.98
CA LEU A 20 58.05 -33.13 18.06
C LEU A 20 59.09 -33.38 16.93
N THR A 21 59.35 -32.26 16.23
CA THR A 21 60.64 -31.55 16.08
C THR A 21 61.44 -31.57 14.76
N LYS A 22 61.51 -30.36 14.16
CA LYS A 22 62.66 -29.54 13.68
C LYS A 22 63.66 -30.18 12.67
N SER A 23 64.28 -29.49 11.70
CA SER A 23 64.26 -28.15 11.06
C SER A 23 65.43 -28.11 10.05
N LYS A 24 65.43 -27.12 9.12
CA LYS A 24 66.54 -26.56 8.29
C LYS A 24 66.93 -27.33 7.02
N ASP A 25 67.32 -26.75 5.88
CA ASP A 25 67.74 -25.41 5.38
C ASP A 25 67.19 -25.30 3.92
N GLY A 26 67.00 -24.19 3.20
CA GLY A 26 67.49 -22.81 3.25
C GLY A 26 68.27 -22.46 1.96
N ASP A 27 67.69 -21.70 1.00
CA ASP A 27 68.37 -20.65 0.18
C ASP A 27 67.34 -19.84 -0.68
N SER A 28 66.97 -18.59 -0.34
CA SER A 28 67.49 -17.27 -0.80
C SER A 28 67.46 -17.04 -2.32
N LYS A 29 66.79 -16.04 -2.94
CA LYS A 29 66.91 -14.55 -2.92
C LYS A 29 66.09 -14.04 -4.14
N LYS A 30 65.53 -12.83 -4.30
CA LYS A 30 65.13 -11.66 -3.47
C LYS A 30 64.63 -10.54 -4.41
N ARG A 31 63.59 -9.79 -3.99
CA ARG A 31 63.28 -8.33 -4.16
C ARG A 31 61.89 -8.04 -4.79
N LYS A 32 61.09 -7.05 -4.38
CA LYS A 32 60.93 -6.14 -3.20
C LYS A 32 59.79 -5.17 -3.59
N LEU A 33 58.83 -4.83 -2.71
CA LEU A 33 58.06 -3.55 -2.63
C LEU A 33 56.96 -3.73 -1.55
N SER A 34 57.24 -3.36 -0.28
CA SER A 34 56.78 -2.16 0.45
C SER A 34 55.26 -2.04 0.60
N GLY A 35 54.79 -2.17 1.84
CA GLY A 35 53.38 -2.03 2.19
C GLY A 35 52.89 -0.58 2.24
N SER A 36 51.57 -0.45 2.12
CA SER A 36 50.77 0.68 2.56
C SER A 36 49.44 0.13 3.06
N GLU A 37 48.95 0.70 4.16
CA GLU A 37 47.78 0.33 4.95
C GLU A 37 46.46 0.31 4.14
N PRO A 38 45.44 -0.45 4.58
CA PRO A 38 44.13 -0.43 3.95
C PRO A 38 43.48 0.95 4.14
N VAL A 39 43.03 1.52 3.02
CA VAL A 39 42.33 2.80 2.95
C VAL A 39 40.95 2.66 3.59
N ASP A 40 40.71 3.42 4.67
CA ASP A 40 39.38 3.66 5.21
C ASP A 40 38.53 4.42 4.20
N ILE A 41 37.50 3.77 3.66
CA ILE A 41 36.44 4.44 2.90
C ILE A 41 35.42 4.95 3.93
N HIS A 42 35.47 6.25 4.19
CA HIS A 42 34.41 6.97 4.89
C HIS A 42 33.12 6.94 4.07
N THR A 43 32.09 6.27 4.58
CA THR A 43 30.71 6.44 4.11
C THR A 43 30.16 7.77 4.63
N PRO A 44 29.68 8.69 3.77
CA PRO A 44 29.01 9.90 4.22
C PRO A 44 27.62 9.53 4.75
N THR A 45 27.33 10.00 5.96
CA THR A 45 25.98 10.06 6.53
C THR A 45 25.18 11.09 5.73
N GLY A 46 24.13 10.65 5.03
CA GLY A 46 23.28 11.56 4.27
C GLY A 46 22.16 10.88 3.49
N VAL A 47 20.96 10.89 4.10
CA VAL A 47 19.62 10.94 3.47
C VAL A 47 19.31 9.85 2.42
N GLN A 48 18.51 8.85 2.82
CA GLN A 48 17.64 8.11 1.90
C GLN A 48 16.18 8.29 2.33
N ASN A 49 15.45 9.10 1.55
CA ASN A 49 14.00 9.14 1.52
C ASN A 49 13.52 8.12 0.47
N GLY A 50 13.19 6.93 0.92
CA GLY A 50 12.33 5.96 0.24
C GLY A 50 11.45 5.29 1.31
N PRO A 51 10.31 4.66 0.97
CA PRO A 51 9.51 3.95 1.97
C PRO A 51 10.34 2.77 2.47
N ALA A 52 10.98 2.93 3.62
CA ALA A 52 11.70 1.84 4.28
C ALA A 52 10.67 0.80 4.69
N LEU A 53 10.71 -0.34 4.00
CA LEU A 53 9.88 -1.50 4.33
C LEU A 53 10.10 -1.82 5.82
N PRO A 54 9.02 -2.07 6.58
CA PRO A 54 9.14 -2.24 8.01
C PRO A 54 9.95 -3.48 8.38
N PRO A 55 10.74 -3.52 9.46
CA PRO A 55 11.57 -4.66 9.87
C PRO A 55 10.98 -6.09 9.98
N TRP A 56 9.68 -6.34 9.88
CA TRP A 56 9.18 -7.72 9.60
C TRP A 56 9.15 -8.03 8.09
N VAL A 57 9.17 -6.99 7.26
CA VAL A 57 9.46 -6.98 5.83
C VAL A 57 10.97 -6.74 5.56
N ALA A 58 11.73 -6.10 6.47
CA ALA A 58 13.16 -5.81 6.32
C ALA A 58 14.09 -6.52 7.35
N GLY A 59 13.64 -7.60 7.99
CA GLY A 59 14.51 -8.51 8.76
C GLY A 59 15.19 -7.92 10.01
N GLY A 60 14.51 -7.11 10.81
CA GLY A 60 15.08 -6.56 12.05
C GLY A 60 14.82 -7.42 13.27
N SER A 61 15.57 -8.51 13.40
CA SER A 61 16.03 -9.10 14.68
C SER A 61 17.04 -10.25 14.39
N PRO A 62 17.91 -10.64 15.35
CA PRO A 62 19.35 -10.80 15.11
C PRO A 62 19.70 -11.81 14.01
N ALA A 63 20.75 -11.49 13.25
CA ALA A 63 21.21 -12.22 12.08
C ALA A 63 21.41 -13.72 12.35
N ARG A 64 20.38 -14.52 12.03
CA ARG A 64 20.56 -15.92 11.68
C ARG A 64 21.03 -15.94 10.23
N PHE A 65 22.07 -16.72 9.93
CA PHE A 65 22.55 -16.89 8.57
C PHE A 65 21.45 -17.54 7.72
N VAL A 66 20.76 -16.73 6.92
CA VAL A 66 19.83 -17.19 5.88
C VAL A 66 20.62 -17.37 4.59
N ALA A 67 20.41 -18.48 3.88
CA ALA A 67 21.08 -18.71 2.61
C ALA A 67 20.62 -17.64 1.58
N PRO A 68 21.51 -17.16 0.69
CA PRO A 68 21.16 -16.11 -0.29
C PRO A 68 19.94 -16.45 -1.15
N ASP A 69 19.78 -17.72 -1.54
CA ASP A 69 18.65 -18.20 -2.33
C ASP A 69 17.33 -18.13 -1.54
N ASP A 70 17.38 -18.41 -0.24
CA ASP A 70 16.20 -18.31 0.64
C ASP A 70 15.84 -16.85 0.90
N LEU A 71 16.83 -15.96 0.95
CA LEU A 71 16.62 -14.52 1.06
C LEU A 71 15.96 -13.94 -0.20
N MET A 72 16.38 -14.37 -1.40
CA MET A 72 15.72 -13.98 -2.64
C MET A 72 14.27 -14.46 -2.73
N LYS A 73 14.00 -15.72 -2.36
CA LYS A 73 12.62 -16.26 -2.34
C LYS A 73 11.75 -15.51 -1.32
N MET A 74 12.31 -15.19 -0.16
CA MET A 74 11.61 -14.41 0.87
C MET A 74 11.28 -13.00 0.36
N SER A 75 12.22 -12.32 -0.30
CA SER A 75 11.99 -11.00 -0.91
C SER A 75 10.81 -11.03 -1.88
N VAL A 76 10.80 -11.97 -2.83
CA VAL A 76 9.73 -12.10 -3.82
C VAL A 76 8.38 -12.40 -3.16
N ALA A 77 8.35 -13.26 -2.14
CA ALA A 77 7.13 -13.55 -1.39
C ALA A 77 6.60 -12.31 -0.65
N MET A 78 7.49 -11.47 -0.10
CA MET A 78 7.13 -10.22 0.57
C MET A 78 6.62 -9.17 -0.40
N ASP A 79 7.25 -9.01 -1.57
CA ASP A 79 6.79 -8.08 -2.61
C ASP A 79 5.40 -8.47 -3.12
N ASN A 80 5.17 -9.77 -3.33
CA ASN A 80 3.86 -10.29 -3.71
C ASN A 80 2.81 -10.07 -2.61
N LEU A 81 3.19 -10.27 -1.34
CA LEU A 81 2.31 -10.03 -0.20
C LEU A 81 1.91 -8.56 -0.11
N ALA A 82 2.88 -7.65 -0.19
CA ALA A 82 2.64 -6.22 -0.21
C ALA A 82 1.74 -5.84 -1.39
N LEU A 83 2.05 -6.31 -2.61
CA LEU A 83 1.23 -6.02 -3.80
C LEU A 83 -0.23 -6.48 -3.64
N ILE A 84 -0.46 -7.72 -3.21
CA ILE A 84 -1.81 -8.26 -2.99
C ILE A 84 -2.53 -7.46 -1.90
N HIS A 85 -1.81 -7.08 -0.84
CA HIS A 85 -2.33 -6.28 0.24
C HIS A 85 -2.79 -4.90 -0.25
N GLU A 86 -1.94 -4.21 -1.00
CA GLU A 86 -2.20 -2.90 -1.62
C GLU A 86 -3.43 -2.93 -2.54
N ILE A 87 -3.46 -3.87 -3.50
CA ILE A 87 -4.58 -4.03 -4.45
C ILE A 87 -5.93 -4.14 -3.75
N ALA A 88 -5.96 -4.86 -2.64
CA ALA A 88 -7.18 -5.21 -1.95
C ALA A 88 -7.60 -4.18 -0.88
N ILE A 89 -6.72 -3.25 -0.48
CA ILE A 89 -7.05 -2.16 0.46
C ILE A 89 -7.38 -0.87 -0.27
N ASP A 90 -6.66 -0.58 -1.35
CA ASP A 90 -6.85 0.62 -2.15
C ASP A 90 -7.73 0.32 -3.39
N PRO A 91 -9.00 0.79 -3.38
CA PRO A 91 -9.90 0.60 -4.52
C PRO A 91 -9.40 1.29 -5.79
N GLU A 92 -8.61 2.37 -5.65
CA GLU A 92 -8.09 3.17 -6.75
C GLU A 92 -6.72 2.69 -7.23
N TYR A 93 -6.15 1.65 -6.61
CA TYR A 93 -4.83 1.15 -6.99
C TYR A 93 -4.80 0.75 -8.48
N SER A 94 -3.81 1.28 -9.18
CA SER A 94 -3.50 1.02 -10.58
C SER A 94 -1.99 0.96 -10.78
N VAL A 95 -1.56 0.16 -11.73
CA VAL A 95 -0.17 0.11 -12.19
C VAL A 95 0.09 1.41 -12.97
N PRO A 96 1.09 2.21 -12.57
CA PRO A 96 1.41 3.46 -13.25
C PRO A 96 2.09 3.20 -14.60
N ASP A 97 1.86 4.10 -15.56
CA ASP A 97 2.48 4.05 -16.90
C ASP A 97 4.02 4.19 -16.88
N VAL A 98 4.54 4.90 -15.88
CA VAL A 98 5.98 5.23 -15.78
C VAL A 98 6.52 4.68 -14.47
N PRO A 99 7.67 3.96 -14.49
CA PRO A 99 8.36 3.56 -13.28
C PRO A 99 8.67 4.78 -12.39
N VAL A 100 8.30 4.70 -11.11
CA VAL A 100 8.40 5.82 -10.17
C VAL A 100 9.86 6.19 -9.84
N ASP A 101 10.80 5.26 -10.00
CA ASP A 101 12.21 5.48 -9.65
C ASP A 101 12.98 6.29 -10.72
N PRO A 102 13.48 7.50 -10.40
CA PRO A 102 14.27 8.32 -11.32
C PRO A 102 15.54 7.64 -11.81
N ILE A 103 16.17 6.77 -11.01
CA ILE A 103 17.40 6.08 -11.40
C ILE A 103 17.06 5.01 -12.44
N HIS A 104 16.06 4.18 -12.16
CA HIS A 104 15.57 3.20 -13.12
C HIS A 104 15.13 3.86 -14.43
N ALA A 105 14.43 5.00 -14.35
CA ALA A 105 14.03 5.78 -15.52
C ALA A 105 15.24 6.29 -16.33
N ALA A 106 16.27 6.81 -15.67
CA ALA A 106 17.48 7.29 -16.32
C ALA A 106 18.29 6.16 -16.98
N VAL A 107 18.41 5.00 -16.32
CA VAL A 107 19.08 3.81 -16.87
C VAL A 107 18.31 3.31 -18.10
N ARG A 108 16.99 3.16 -17.98
CA ARG A 108 16.10 2.75 -19.08
C ARG A 108 16.24 3.69 -20.27
N HIS A 109 16.19 5.01 -20.04
CA HIS A 109 16.33 6.01 -21.09
C HIS A 109 17.65 5.91 -21.85
N ASN A 110 18.78 5.81 -21.13
CA ASN A 110 20.10 5.71 -21.78
C ASN A 110 20.27 4.40 -22.55
N MET A 111 19.77 3.27 -22.01
CA MET A 111 19.79 1.99 -22.72
C MET A 111 18.92 2.01 -23.97
N HIS A 112 17.69 2.53 -23.87
CA HIS A 112 16.78 2.66 -25.01
C HIS A 112 17.37 3.58 -26.08
N ARG A 113 18.00 4.70 -25.68
CA ARG A 113 18.67 5.61 -26.62
C ARG A 113 19.79 4.89 -27.39
N ALA A 114 20.69 4.23 -26.67
CA ALA A 114 21.79 3.50 -27.30
C ALA A 114 21.28 2.39 -28.25
N TYR A 115 20.18 1.74 -27.88
CA TYR A 115 19.53 0.71 -28.70
C TYR A 115 18.99 1.27 -30.03
N TRP A 116 18.31 2.42 -30.00
CA TRP A 116 17.79 3.07 -31.20
C TRP A 116 18.85 3.78 -32.04
N ASP A 117 19.96 4.21 -31.42
CA ASP A 117 21.11 4.78 -32.12
C ASP A 117 21.76 3.74 -33.05
N LEU A 118 21.79 2.46 -32.67
CA LEU A 118 22.25 1.36 -33.54
C LEU A 118 21.35 1.19 -34.77
N LEU A 119 20.03 1.19 -34.59
CA LEU A 119 19.09 1.09 -35.73
C LEU A 119 19.25 2.30 -36.67
N ARG A 120 19.49 3.48 -36.10
CA ARG A 120 19.74 4.68 -36.89
C ARG A 120 21.03 4.56 -37.70
N GLU A 121 22.10 4.03 -37.12
CA GLU A 121 23.35 3.76 -37.83
C GLU A 121 23.13 2.81 -39.02
N ASP A 122 22.42 1.71 -38.81
CA ASP A 122 22.10 0.71 -39.85
C ASP A 122 21.33 1.33 -41.03
N LEU A 123 20.36 2.20 -40.75
CA LEU A 123 19.55 2.87 -41.77
C LEU A 123 20.30 3.99 -42.51
N THR A 124 21.40 4.52 -41.96
CA THR A 124 22.24 5.54 -42.61
C THR A 124 23.30 4.96 -43.55
N LYS A 125 23.50 3.63 -43.55
CA LYS A 125 24.40 2.94 -44.48
C LYS A 125 23.94 3.11 -45.94
N ASP A 126 24.87 2.95 -46.87
CA ASP A 126 24.58 2.97 -48.32
C ASP A 126 24.99 1.62 -48.96
N PRO A 127 24.05 0.72 -49.32
CA PRO A 127 22.60 0.85 -49.13
C PRO A 127 22.16 0.67 -47.66
N PRO A 128 20.97 1.18 -47.27
CA PRO A 128 20.44 1.01 -45.91
C PRO A 128 20.26 -0.46 -45.51
N ASP A 129 20.59 -0.80 -44.27
CA ASP A 129 20.41 -2.15 -43.71
C ASP A 129 19.11 -2.24 -42.91
N TYR A 130 18.15 -3.01 -43.40
CA TYR A 130 16.84 -3.21 -42.76
C TYR A 130 16.77 -4.46 -41.87
N THR A 131 17.89 -5.17 -41.67
CA THR A 131 17.92 -6.42 -40.89
C THR A 131 17.45 -6.20 -39.46
N GLN A 132 17.92 -5.14 -38.81
CA GLN A 132 17.50 -4.82 -37.45
C GLN A 132 16.02 -4.39 -37.39
N ALA A 133 15.57 -3.55 -38.33
CA ALA A 133 14.16 -3.15 -38.44
C ALA A 133 13.22 -4.36 -38.61
N PHE A 134 13.61 -5.34 -39.44
CA PHE A 134 12.87 -6.59 -39.60
C PHE A 134 12.77 -7.37 -38.28
N SER A 135 13.87 -7.48 -37.52
CA SER A 135 13.86 -8.14 -36.21
C SER A 135 12.87 -7.47 -35.25
N HIS A 136 12.84 -6.13 -35.22
CA HIS A 136 11.88 -5.39 -34.39
C HIS A 136 10.43 -5.63 -34.82
N LEU A 137 10.15 -5.71 -36.12
CA LEU A 137 8.79 -6.05 -36.60
C LEU A 137 8.36 -7.44 -36.13
N MET A 138 9.28 -8.41 -36.07
CA MET A 138 8.99 -9.75 -35.55
C MET A 138 8.76 -9.75 -34.05
N GLU A 139 9.54 -8.97 -33.29
CA GLU A 139 9.33 -8.79 -31.85
C GLU A 139 7.98 -8.10 -31.56
N ILE A 140 7.61 -7.09 -32.35
CA ILE A 140 6.30 -6.43 -32.27
C ILE A 140 5.18 -7.44 -32.53
N LYS A 141 5.31 -8.27 -33.58
CA LYS A 141 4.35 -9.34 -33.88
C LYS A 141 4.17 -10.27 -32.67
N GLU A 142 5.27 -10.82 -32.14
CA GLU A 142 5.22 -11.75 -31.01
C GLU A 142 4.57 -11.11 -29.78
N THR A 143 4.90 -9.86 -29.50
CA THR A 143 4.31 -9.14 -28.37
C THR A 143 2.81 -8.89 -28.58
N ILE A 144 2.37 -8.54 -29.79
CA ILE A 144 0.93 -8.41 -30.10
C ILE A 144 0.20 -9.73 -29.88
N LEU A 145 0.78 -10.85 -30.33
CA LEU A 145 0.16 -12.16 -30.23
C LEU A 145 0.20 -12.73 -28.81
N ASN A 146 1.26 -12.51 -28.04
CA ASN A 146 1.43 -13.18 -26.75
C ASN A 146 0.95 -12.33 -25.57
N ASP A 147 1.13 -11.01 -25.63
CA ASP A 147 0.87 -10.12 -24.50
C ASP A 147 -0.39 -9.27 -24.65
N ILE A 148 -0.74 -8.86 -25.88
CA ILE A 148 -1.87 -7.94 -26.13
C ILE A 148 -3.15 -8.72 -26.49
N LEU A 149 -3.06 -9.69 -27.39
CA LEU A 149 -4.21 -10.46 -27.86
C LEU A 149 -4.46 -11.70 -27.01
N SER A 150 -5.69 -11.85 -26.55
CA SER A 150 -6.15 -13.08 -25.91
C SER A 150 -6.29 -14.22 -26.94
N VAL A 151 -6.25 -15.47 -26.45
CA VAL A 151 -6.53 -16.68 -27.26
C VAL A 151 -7.92 -16.63 -27.89
N ALA A 152 -8.86 -15.88 -27.30
CA ALA A 152 -10.20 -15.69 -27.84
C ALA A 152 -10.25 -14.87 -29.16
N HIS A 153 -9.22 -14.06 -29.46
CA HIS A 153 -9.19 -13.15 -30.61
C HIS A 153 -8.79 -13.84 -31.92
N VAL A 154 -9.35 -15.02 -32.22
CA VAL A 154 -8.96 -15.91 -33.33
C VAL A 154 -8.83 -15.19 -34.67
N ARG A 155 -9.79 -14.32 -35.01
CA ARG A 155 -9.79 -13.57 -36.29
C ARG A 155 -8.65 -12.56 -36.38
N LEU A 156 -8.41 -11.78 -35.32
CA LEU A 156 -7.35 -10.78 -35.27
C LEU A 156 -5.98 -11.45 -35.26
N ARG A 157 -5.82 -12.55 -34.52
CA ARG A 157 -4.58 -13.34 -34.54
C ARG A 157 -4.26 -13.83 -35.95
N ALA A 158 -5.25 -14.36 -36.67
CA ALA A 158 -5.06 -14.81 -38.06
C ALA A 158 -4.69 -13.66 -39.01
N GLU A 159 -5.29 -12.48 -38.83
CA GLU A 159 -4.95 -11.26 -39.59
C GLU A 159 -3.49 -10.84 -39.36
N VAL A 160 -3.06 -10.79 -38.08
CA VAL A 160 -1.68 -10.48 -37.68
C VAL A 160 -0.70 -11.50 -38.27
N GLU A 161 -1.00 -12.79 -38.14
CA GLU A 161 -0.12 -13.86 -38.63
C GLU A 161 0.05 -13.87 -40.15
N PHE A 162 -0.99 -13.42 -40.87
CA PHE A 162 -0.97 -13.29 -42.32
C PHE A 162 -0.16 -12.08 -42.79
N VAL A 163 -0.40 -10.90 -42.20
CA VAL A 163 0.26 -9.65 -42.62
C VAL A 163 1.72 -9.59 -42.13
N LEU A 164 1.97 -9.98 -40.88
CA LEU A 164 3.30 -10.07 -40.27
C LEU A 164 3.87 -11.50 -40.40
N ASN A 165 3.73 -12.11 -41.57
CA ASN A 165 4.30 -13.43 -41.82
C ASN A 165 5.82 -13.34 -42.00
N GLU A 166 6.58 -14.06 -41.16
CA GLU A 166 8.04 -13.99 -41.15
C GLU A 166 8.64 -14.36 -42.50
N ASN A 167 8.20 -15.47 -43.11
CA ASN A 167 8.75 -15.94 -44.39
C ASN A 167 8.50 -14.93 -45.51
N THR A 168 7.29 -14.38 -45.58
CA THR A 168 6.92 -13.38 -46.59
C THR A 168 7.76 -12.11 -46.44
N LEU A 169 7.90 -11.60 -45.21
CA LEU A 169 8.66 -10.37 -44.95
C LEU A 169 10.16 -10.59 -45.11
N ARG A 170 10.69 -11.76 -44.74
CA ARG A 170 12.09 -12.16 -44.96
C ARG A 170 12.42 -12.22 -46.45
N ASN A 171 11.56 -12.81 -47.26
CA ASN A 171 11.73 -12.82 -48.71
C ASN A 171 11.75 -11.41 -49.31
N LYS A 172 10.91 -10.49 -48.80
CA LYS A 172 10.94 -9.07 -49.21
C LYS A 172 12.22 -8.35 -48.78
N LEU A 173 12.74 -8.68 -47.60
CA LEU A 173 14.01 -8.14 -47.10
C LEU A 173 15.19 -8.58 -47.99
N GLU A 174 15.29 -9.87 -48.31
CA GLU A 174 16.36 -10.42 -49.16
C GLU A 174 16.35 -9.83 -50.58
N GLN A 175 15.17 -9.44 -51.07
CA GLN A 175 14.98 -8.78 -52.36
C GLN A 175 15.16 -7.24 -52.29
N ASN A 176 15.51 -6.68 -51.12
CA ASN A 176 15.60 -5.24 -50.87
C ASN A 176 14.32 -4.47 -51.26
N CYS A 177 13.15 -5.07 -51.06
CA CYS A 177 11.84 -4.50 -51.38
C CYS A 177 10.89 -4.43 -50.18
N LEU A 178 11.43 -4.56 -48.96
CA LEU A 178 10.67 -4.42 -47.72
C LEU A 178 10.28 -2.96 -47.47
N ASP A 179 8.98 -2.67 -47.50
CA ASP A 179 8.43 -1.38 -47.09
C ASP A 179 8.08 -1.41 -45.59
N VAL A 180 8.97 -0.87 -44.77
CA VAL A 180 8.78 -0.81 -43.31
C VAL A 180 7.61 0.10 -42.92
N HIS A 181 7.35 1.18 -43.68
CA HIS A 181 6.25 2.09 -43.39
C HIS A 181 4.90 1.45 -43.64
N GLU A 182 4.75 0.66 -44.71
CA GLU A 182 3.51 -0.07 -44.99
C GLU A 182 3.17 -1.01 -43.81
N VAL A 183 4.15 -1.79 -43.37
CA VAL A 183 3.97 -2.77 -42.29
C VAL A 183 3.70 -2.07 -40.95
N ALA A 184 4.48 -1.03 -40.62
CA ALA A 184 4.31 -0.27 -39.39
C ALA A 184 2.96 0.46 -39.35
N ARG A 185 2.47 1.01 -40.47
CA ARG A 185 1.14 1.62 -40.54
C ARG A 185 0.03 0.60 -40.31
N PHE A 186 0.15 -0.63 -40.82
CA PHE A 186 -0.80 -1.70 -40.47
C PHE A 186 -0.82 -1.95 -38.96
N ILE A 187 0.36 -2.05 -38.33
CA ILE A 187 0.49 -2.25 -36.88
C ILE A 187 -0.15 -1.10 -36.10
N VAL A 188 0.16 0.15 -36.43
CA VAL A 188 -0.42 1.34 -35.75
C VAL A 188 -1.94 1.36 -35.88
N ASN A 189 -2.49 1.01 -37.05
CA ASN A 189 -3.93 0.91 -37.25
C ASN A 189 -4.57 -0.21 -36.42
N LEU A 190 -3.91 -1.36 -36.33
CA LEU A 190 -4.36 -2.48 -35.50
C LEU A 190 -4.34 -2.10 -34.02
N LEU A 191 -3.23 -1.57 -33.51
CA LEU A 191 -3.10 -1.12 -32.13
C LEU A 191 -4.11 -0.02 -31.79
N GLY A 192 -4.35 0.93 -32.70
CA GLY A 192 -5.35 1.97 -32.56
C GLY A 192 -6.80 1.45 -32.44
N ARG A 193 -7.09 0.24 -32.92
CA ARG A 193 -8.39 -0.41 -32.72
C ARG A 193 -8.50 -1.10 -31.36
N LEU A 194 -7.38 -1.39 -30.70
CA LEU A 194 -7.28 -2.19 -29.48
C LEU A 194 -6.99 -1.36 -28.23
N CYS A 195 -6.35 -0.20 -28.37
CA CYS A 195 -5.94 0.64 -27.24
C CYS A 195 -7.10 1.42 -26.61
N ALA A 196 -6.87 1.95 -25.41
CA ALA A 196 -7.77 2.86 -24.72
C ALA A 196 -7.98 4.15 -25.54
N PRO A 197 -9.18 4.77 -25.50
CA PRO A 197 -9.43 6.05 -26.16
C PRO A 197 -8.47 7.17 -25.75
N GLU A 198 -7.95 7.12 -24.52
CA GLU A 198 -6.97 8.08 -24.01
C GLU A 198 -5.65 8.06 -24.80
N ARG A 199 -5.34 6.93 -25.44
CA ARG A 199 -4.14 6.76 -26.28
C ARG A 199 -4.36 7.17 -27.74
N ASP A 200 -5.58 7.55 -28.14
CA ASP A 200 -5.90 7.93 -29.53
C ASP A 200 -4.98 9.08 -30.03
N THR A 201 -4.56 9.99 -29.14
CA THR A 201 -3.62 11.07 -29.49
C THR A 201 -2.21 10.57 -29.83
N ILE A 202 -1.76 9.48 -29.22
CA ILE A 202 -0.46 8.85 -29.50
C ILE A 202 -0.54 8.10 -30.83
N VAL A 203 -1.62 7.33 -31.02
CA VAL A 203 -1.89 6.61 -32.28
C VAL A 203 -1.90 7.58 -33.46
N GLU A 204 -2.54 8.73 -33.31
CA GLU A 204 -2.62 9.73 -34.38
C GLU A 204 -1.25 10.34 -34.74
N LYS A 205 -0.39 10.56 -33.74
CA LYS A 205 1.01 10.99 -33.98
C LYS A 205 1.77 9.92 -34.76
N LEU A 206 1.67 8.65 -34.35
CA LEU A 206 2.37 7.54 -35.02
C LEU A 206 1.90 7.31 -36.46
N ARG A 207 0.62 7.62 -36.78
CA ARG A 207 0.12 7.54 -38.17
C ARG A 207 0.85 8.50 -39.12
N HIS A 208 1.34 9.63 -38.60
CA HIS A 208 1.98 10.70 -39.36
C HIS A 208 3.50 10.71 -39.22
N GLU A 209 4.09 9.75 -38.49
CA GLU A 209 5.53 9.69 -38.29
C GLU A 209 6.25 9.22 -39.57
N GLU A 210 7.27 10.00 -39.97
CA GLU A 210 8.04 9.75 -41.19
C GLU A 210 9.37 9.05 -40.90
N GLY A 211 9.89 9.16 -39.67
CA GLY A 211 11.11 8.47 -39.26
C GLY A 211 10.86 6.99 -38.95
N ILE A 212 11.60 6.07 -39.57
CA ILE A 212 11.46 4.61 -39.30
C ILE A 212 11.81 4.29 -37.85
N VAL A 213 12.88 4.90 -37.31
CA VAL A 213 13.33 4.66 -35.93
C VAL A 213 12.28 5.16 -34.94
N GLU A 214 11.81 6.39 -35.14
CA GLU A 214 10.82 7.06 -34.30
C GLU A 214 9.47 6.32 -34.36
N LEU A 215 9.08 5.82 -35.53
CA LEU A 215 7.87 5.03 -35.73
C LEU A 215 7.94 3.68 -34.99
N ILE A 216 9.02 2.91 -35.17
CA ILE A 216 9.18 1.61 -34.49
C ILE A 216 9.29 1.81 -32.97
N SER A 217 10.10 2.77 -32.51
CA SER A 217 10.21 3.10 -31.08
C SER A 217 8.86 3.50 -30.49
N GLY A 218 8.12 4.37 -31.18
CA GLY A 218 6.80 4.80 -30.73
C GLY A 218 5.76 3.68 -30.70
N ILE A 219 5.86 2.69 -31.59
CA ILE A 219 5.04 1.47 -31.52
C ILE A 219 5.34 0.68 -30.25
N PHE A 220 6.61 0.45 -29.90
CA PHE A 220 6.97 -0.23 -28.65
C PHE A 220 6.47 0.54 -27.42
N GLU A 221 6.63 1.86 -27.40
CA GLU A 221 6.12 2.71 -26.31
C GLU A 221 4.59 2.61 -26.18
N LEU A 222 3.86 2.66 -27.29
CA LEU A 222 2.40 2.47 -27.28
C LEU A 222 2.02 1.08 -26.76
N MET A 223 2.74 0.03 -27.16
CA MET A 223 2.49 -1.33 -26.71
C MET A 223 2.76 -1.51 -25.21
N ASP A 224 3.80 -0.89 -24.67
CA ASP A 224 4.06 -0.88 -23.22
C ASP A 224 2.90 -0.23 -22.45
N LEU A 225 2.41 0.93 -22.93
CA LEU A 225 1.24 1.58 -22.35
C LEU A 225 0.00 0.68 -22.42
N MET A 226 -0.22 0.00 -23.56
CA MET A 226 -1.32 -0.94 -23.71
C MET A 226 -1.22 -2.15 -22.77
N LYS A 227 -0.01 -2.63 -22.46
CA LYS A 227 0.19 -3.71 -21.46
C LYS A 227 -0.21 -3.23 -20.07
N THR A 228 0.12 -1.99 -19.71
CA THR A 228 -0.33 -1.36 -18.46
C THR A 228 -1.85 -1.21 -18.43
N ASP A 229 -2.45 -0.71 -19.51
CA ASP A 229 -3.91 -0.56 -19.64
C ASP A 229 -4.61 -1.93 -19.47
N LEU A 230 -4.11 -2.98 -20.13
CA LEU A 230 -4.66 -4.34 -20.02
C LEU A 230 -4.48 -4.91 -18.61
N THR A 231 -3.35 -4.67 -17.97
CA THR A 231 -3.08 -5.09 -16.58
C THR A 231 -4.09 -4.44 -15.63
N ASN A 232 -4.30 -3.13 -15.76
CA ASN A 232 -5.28 -2.38 -14.95
C ASN A 232 -6.72 -2.82 -15.22
N TYR A 233 -7.05 -3.16 -16.46
CA TYR A 233 -8.35 -3.73 -16.82
C TYR A 233 -8.57 -5.12 -16.20
N VAL A 234 -7.59 -6.01 -16.29
CA VAL A 234 -7.65 -7.34 -15.67
C VAL A 234 -7.75 -7.22 -14.15
N LEU A 235 -6.99 -6.29 -13.57
CA LEU A 235 -7.01 -6.01 -12.14
C LEU A 235 -8.39 -5.53 -11.68
N SER A 236 -8.97 -4.52 -12.33
CA SER A 236 -10.28 -4.00 -11.96
C SER A 236 -11.38 -5.06 -12.07
N ARG A 237 -11.35 -5.89 -13.12
CA ARG A 237 -12.30 -6.99 -13.32
C ARG A 237 -12.19 -8.08 -12.24
N ASN A 238 -10.99 -8.36 -11.75
CA ASN A 238 -10.76 -9.42 -10.76
C ASN A 238 -10.63 -8.90 -9.32
N ARG A 239 -10.73 -7.59 -9.09
CA ARG A 239 -10.47 -6.96 -7.78
C ARG A 239 -11.28 -7.59 -6.67
N THR A 240 -12.58 -7.81 -6.86
CA THR A 240 -13.43 -8.47 -5.85
C THR A 240 -12.92 -9.86 -5.45
N ALA A 241 -12.43 -10.64 -6.40
CA ALA A 241 -11.86 -11.96 -6.12
C ALA A 241 -10.51 -11.84 -5.38
N VAL A 242 -9.69 -10.85 -5.72
CA VAL A 242 -8.44 -10.55 -5.00
C VAL A 242 -8.74 -10.11 -3.57
N GLU A 243 -9.75 -9.26 -3.35
CA GLU A 243 -10.20 -8.85 -2.02
C GLU A 243 -10.63 -10.05 -1.18
N GLU A 244 -11.45 -10.94 -1.72
CA GLU A 244 -11.92 -12.14 -1.03
C GLU A 244 -10.76 -13.08 -0.65
N TYR A 245 -9.79 -13.24 -1.53
CA TYR A 245 -8.68 -14.17 -1.33
C TYR A 245 -7.50 -13.59 -0.53
N SER A 246 -7.27 -12.27 -0.60
CA SER A 246 -6.10 -11.58 -0.02
C SER A 246 -5.86 -11.95 1.44
N SER A 247 -6.91 -11.88 2.26
CA SER A 247 -6.84 -12.21 3.68
C SER A 247 -6.48 -13.68 3.98
N LYS A 248 -6.85 -14.62 3.10
CA LYS A 248 -6.44 -16.04 3.22
C LYS A 248 -4.98 -16.21 2.82
N PHE A 249 -4.55 -15.50 1.79
CA PHE A 249 -3.16 -15.49 1.33
C PHE A 249 -2.22 -14.90 2.38
N GLU A 250 -2.55 -13.71 2.90
CA GLU A 250 -1.80 -13.03 3.97
C GLU A 250 -1.62 -13.94 5.19
N TYR A 251 -2.72 -14.57 5.64
CA TYR A 251 -2.69 -15.50 6.76
C TYR A 251 -1.74 -16.69 6.52
N LYS A 252 -1.79 -17.28 5.32
CA LYS A 252 -0.94 -18.42 4.95
C LYS A 252 0.54 -18.03 4.90
N GLU A 253 0.88 -16.88 4.32
CA GLU A 253 2.26 -16.40 4.28
C GLU A 253 2.76 -16.01 5.68
N PHE A 254 1.89 -15.44 6.52
CA PHE A 254 2.21 -15.14 7.91
C PHE A 254 2.51 -16.40 8.74
N LEU A 255 1.77 -17.50 8.54
CA LEU A 255 2.07 -18.78 9.18
C LEU A 255 3.46 -19.31 8.77
N LYS A 256 3.77 -19.31 7.47
CA LYS A 256 5.10 -19.72 6.99
C LYS A 256 6.21 -18.85 7.57
N TYR A 257 5.94 -17.56 7.76
CA TYR A 257 6.87 -16.64 8.40
C TYR A 257 7.10 -17.03 9.87
N LEU A 258 6.03 -17.31 10.63
CA LEU A 258 6.14 -17.73 12.04
C LEU A 258 6.84 -19.08 12.21
N ASP A 259 6.68 -20.01 11.27
CA ASP A 259 7.41 -21.30 11.27
C ASP A 259 8.94 -21.08 11.24
N ASN A 260 9.39 -20.09 10.47
CA ASN A 260 10.81 -19.73 10.37
C ASN A 260 11.26 -18.78 11.49
N TYR A 261 10.34 -17.95 12.00
CA TYR A 261 10.62 -16.89 12.97
C TYR A 261 9.51 -16.79 14.05
N PRO A 262 9.54 -17.67 15.07
CA PRO A 262 8.45 -17.76 16.07
C PRO A 262 8.23 -16.50 16.92
N GLU A 263 9.26 -15.67 17.08
CA GLU A 263 9.22 -14.41 17.83
C GLU A 263 8.74 -13.22 16.98
N GLY A 264 8.31 -13.46 15.74
CA GLY A 264 8.05 -12.41 14.75
C GLY A 264 6.78 -11.58 14.96
N ALA A 265 6.02 -11.86 16.02
CA ALA A 265 4.76 -11.21 16.33
C ALA A 265 4.61 -10.88 17.83
N ASN A 266 5.72 -10.76 18.55
CA ASN A 266 5.71 -10.52 19.99
C ASN A 266 5.07 -9.17 20.35
N GLU A 267 5.35 -8.11 19.60
CA GLU A 267 4.77 -6.79 19.86
C GLU A 267 3.27 -6.77 19.53
N THR A 268 2.88 -7.44 18.45
CA THR A 268 1.48 -7.62 18.05
C THR A 268 0.71 -8.38 19.14
N LYS A 269 1.30 -9.44 19.68
CA LYS A 269 0.72 -10.22 20.77
C LYS A 269 0.57 -9.38 22.04
N ALA A 270 1.63 -8.69 22.47
CA ALA A 270 1.61 -7.84 23.65
C ALA A 270 0.56 -6.71 23.54
N TRP A 271 0.44 -6.12 22.35
CA TRP A 271 -0.56 -5.11 22.05
C TRP A 271 -2.01 -5.64 22.15
N LEU A 272 -2.28 -6.82 21.59
CA LEU A 272 -3.60 -7.46 21.70
C LEU A 272 -3.92 -7.89 23.14
N GLU A 273 -2.95 -8.46 23.86
CA GLU A 273 -3.11 -8.84 25.26
C GLU A 273 -3.39 -7.65 26.17
N ALA A 274 -2.78 -6.49 25.91
CA ALA A 274 -3.08 -5.25 26.63
C ALA A 274 -4.54 -4.82 26.40
N ALA A 275 -5.02 -4.87 25.15
CA ALA A 275 -6.41 -4.52 24.83
C ALA A 275 -7.42 -5.51 25.43
N TYR A 276 -7.08 -6.81 25.45
CA TYR A 276 -7.91 -7.85 26.08
C TYR A 276 -8.04 -7.61 27.60
N ARG A 277 -6.93 -7.30 28.28
CA ARG A 277 -6.94 -6.93 29.71
C ARG A 277 -7.76 -5.67 30.01
N ASP A 278 -7.72 -4.69 29.11
CA ASP A 278 -8.52 -3.45 29.22
C ASP A 278 -10.04 -3.70 29.12
N ILE A 279 -10.48 -4.87 28.63
CA ILE A 279 -11.91 -5.25 28.51
C ILE A 279 -12.30 -6.21 29.63
N ASN A 280 -11.38 -7.08 30.06
CA ASN A 280 -11.58 -8.09 31.09
C ASN A 280 -10.67 -7.85 32.31
N PRO A 281 -10.91 -6.80 33.13
CA PRO A 281 -10.07 -6.50 34.29
C PRO A 281 -10.14 -7.58 35.39
N SER A 282 -11.20 -8.40 35.41
CA SER A 282 -11.46 -9.39 36.46
C SER A 282 -10.58 -10.64 36.43
N THR A 283 -9.84 -10.92 35.34
CA THR A 283 -8.86 -12.03 35.27
C THR A 283 -7.53 -11.69 35.97
N SER A 284 -7.39 -10.47 36.51
CA SER A 284 -6.11 -9.90 36.99
C SER A 284 -5.96 -9.83 38.52
N THR A 285 -6.67 -10.65 39.30
CA THR A 285 -6.42 -10.73 40.76
C THR A 285 -5.87 -12.10 41.16
N SER A 286 -4.65 -12.41 40.73
CA SER A 286 -3.81 -13.36 41.46
C SER A 286 -3.13 -12.61 42.62
N ASN A 287 -3.88 -12.36 43.68
CA ASN A 287 -3.29 -12.02 44.97
C ASN A 287 -3.10 -13.29 45.79
N GLU A 288 -1.88 -13.42 46.29
CA GLU A 288 -1.28 -14.46 47.11
C GLU A 288 -2.18 -14.95 48.27
N GLU A 289 -2.62 -16.21 48.21
CA GLU A 289 -2.75 -17.05 49.41
C GLU A 289 -2.31 -18.49 49.09
N PRO A 290 -1.48 -19.14 49.94
CA PRO A 290 -0.97 -20.47 49.64
C PRO A 290 -1.94 -21.53 50.18
N LYS A 291 -2.86 -22.05 49.35
CA LYS A 291 -3.55 -23.30 49.66
C LYS A 291 -3.68 -24.21 48.45
N SER A 292 -2.75 -25.17 48.41
CA SER A 292 -2.88 -26.55 47.93
C SER A 292 -4.20 -26.94 47.26
N LYS A 293 -4.18 -27.10 45.94
CA LYS A 293 -4.43 -28.36 45.22
C LYS A 293 -4.30 -28.11 43.72
N LYS A 294 -3.59 -29.01 43.05
CA LYS A 294 -3.45 -29.09 41.59
C LYS A 294 -4.84 -29.29 40.98
N GLU A 295 -5.41 -28.25 40.39
CA GLU A 295 -6.41 -28.38 39.34
C GLU A 295 -5.80 -27.78 38.07
N LYS A 296 -5.85 -28.56 36.99
CA LYS A 296 -5.38 -28.17 35.66
C LYS A 296 -6.05 -26.83 35.32
N SER A 297 -5.25 -25.83 34.95
CA SER A 297 -5.74 -24.60 34.35
C SER A 297 -6.55 -24.98 33.12
N ASN A 298 -7.88 -24.92 33.21
CA ASN A 298 -8.71 -24.82 32.03
C ASN A 298 -8.32 -23.50 31.37
N THR A 299 -7.66 -23.57 30.22
CA THR A 299 -7.54 -22.42 29.31
C THR A 299 -8.97 -22.04 28.96
N GLU A 300 -9.49 -20.97 29.56
CA GLU A 300 -10.81 -20.44 29.20
C GLU A 300 -10.77 -20.10 27.70
N GLU A 301 -11.63 -20.76 26.92
CA GLU A 301 -11.71 -20.49 25.49
C GLU A 301 -12.20 -19.04 25.30
N ILE A 302 -11.40 -18.21 24.64
CA ILE A 302 -11.76 -16.82 24.38
C ILE A 302 -12.92 -16.83 23.37
N ASN A 303 -14.06 -16.26 23.77
CA ASN A 303 -15.23 -16.13 22.91
C ASN A 303 -14.93 -15.19 21.73
N GLU A 304 -15.45 -15.50 20.54
CA GLU A 304 -15.28 -14.72 19.31
C GLU A 304 -15.71 -13.26 19.47
N ASP A 305 -16.78 -13.00 20.21
CA ASP A 305 -17.27 -11.65 20.54
C ASP A 305 -16.28 -10.86 21.40
N GLU A 306 -15.58 -11.51 22.34
CA GLU A 306 -14.55 -10.86 23.15
C GLU A 306 -13.31 -10.53 22.32
N LEU A 307 -12.91 -11.43 21.43
CA LEU A 307 -11.80 -11.20 20.50
C LEU A 307 -12.09 -10.03 19.55
N LEU A 308 -13.32 -9.94 19.05
CA LEU A 308 -13.77 -8.86 18.18
C LEU A 308 -13.74 -7.52 18.92
N LYS A 309 -14.22 -7.49 20.17
CA LYS A 309 -14.16 -6.31 21.05
C LYS A 309 -12.73 -5.88 21.35
N ALA A 310 -11.86 -6.82 21.71
CA ALA A 310 -10.45 -6.56 21.97
C ALA A 310 -9.73 -6.01 20.73
N THR A 311 -9.92 -6.64 19.58
CA THR A 311 -9.26 -6.24 18.32
C THR A 311 -9.75 -4.85 17.87
N GLY A 312 -11.06 -4.57 17.96
CA GLY A 312 -11.62 -3.26 17.62
C GLY A 312 -11.09 -2.14 18.53
N LYS A 313 -11.09 -2.37 19.85
CA LYS A 313 -10.56 -1.42 20.84
C LYS A 313 -9.06 -1.18 20.67
N ALA A 314 -8.29 -2.25 20.46
CA ALA A 314 -6.85 -2.16 20.22
C ALA A 314 -6.55 -1.27 19.01
N TYR A 315 -7.29 -1.48 17.91
CA TYR A 315 -7.12 -0.76 16.66
C TYR A 315 -7.47 0.74 16.80
N VAL A 316 -8.60 1.06 17.43
CA VAL A 316 -8.95 2.47 17.68
C VAL A 316 -7.91 3.14 18.57
N LYS A 317 -7.49 2.48 19.66
CA LYS A 317 -6.40 2.97 20.52
C LYS A 317 -5.12 3.23 19.72
N LEU A 318 -4.76 2.36 18.78
CA LEU A 318 -3.60 2.53 17.91
C LEU A 318 -3.70 3.80 17.06
N VAL A 319 -4.85 4.03 16.42
CA VAL A 319 -5.11 5.26 15.63
C VAL A 319 -5.07 6.51 16.52
N LEU A 320 -5.60 6.45 17.73
CA LEU A 320 -5.62 7.58 18.66
C LEU A 320 -4.24 7.91 19.24
N THR A 321 -3.40 6.90 19.48
CA THR A 321 -2.11 7.07 20.16
C THR A 321 -1.01 7.57 19.20
N ARG A 322 -1.29 7.67 17.90
CA ARG A 322 -0.40 8.30 16.89
C ARG A 322 1.03 7.74 16.94
N ASN A 323 1.18 6.48 16.52
CA ASN A 323 2.46 5.78 16.42
C ASN A 323 3.06 5.35 17.79
N PRO A 324 2.33 4.55 18.60
CA PRO A 324 2.85 4.07 19.86
C PRO A 324 4.06 3.16 19.68
N ALA A 325 4.96 3.20 20.67
CA ALA A 325 6.05 2.24 20.82
C ALA A 325 5.73 1.30 22.00
N PRO A 326 5.81 -0.03 21.83
CA PRO A 326 6.12 -0.75 20.60
C PRO A 326 4.94 -0.77 19.60
N PHE A 327 5.26 -0.79 18.31
CA PHE A 327 4.26 -0.81 17.23
C PHE A 327 4.01 -2.25 16.76
N PRO A 328 2.74 -2.68 16.58
CA PRO A 328 2.42 -4.05 16.16
C PRO A 328 3.10 -4.40 14.83
N GLU A 329 3.89 -5.48 14.80
CA GLU A 329 4.60 -5.89 13.59
C GLU A 329 3.62 -6.07 12.44
N THR A 330 2.53 -6.79 12.64
CA THR A 330 1.58 -7.16 11.57
C THR A 330 0.90 -5.98 10.87
N LEU A 331 0.97 -4.76 11.44
CA LEU A 331 0.35 -3.57 10.89
C LEU A 331 1.33 -2.57 10.26
N ARG A 332 2.63 -2.87 10.14
CA ARG A 332 3.56 -1.81 9.69
C ARG A 332 3.49 -1.49 8.19
N ILE A 333 2.97 -2.37 7.31
CA ILE A 333 2.70 -2.00 5.90
C ILE A 333 1.68 -0.85 5.90
N ASP A 334 0.71 -0.90 6.81
CA ASP A 334 -0.30 0.13 7.00
C ASP A 334 0.14 1.30 7.88
N ARG A 335 1.42 1.41 8.26
CA ARG A 335 1.87 2.45 9.21
C ARG A 335 1.55 3.86 8.73
N THR A 336 1.87 4.17 7.47
CA THR A 336 1.58 5.48 6.87
C THR A 336 0.08 5.73 6.75
N ARG A 337 -0.72 4.69 6.45
CA ARG A 337 -2.19 4.77 6.43
C ARG A 337 -2.76 5.04 7.82
N LEU A 338 -2.23 4.40 8.85
CA LEU A 338 -2.63 4.59 10.24
C LEU A 338 -2.25 5.99 10.75
N GLU A 339 -1.08 6.49 10.35
CA GLU A 339 -0.66 7.88 10.61
C GLU A 339 -1.63 8.87 9.95
N ALA A 340 -1.97 8.68 8.66
CA ALA A 340 -2.96 9.50 7.97
C ALA A 340 -4.38 9.42 8.60
N LEU A 341 -4.78 8.24 9.09
CA LEU A 341 -6.02 8.10 9.86
C LEU A 341 -5.95 8.87 11.18
N SER A 342 -4.82 8.86 11.86
CA SER A 342 -4.64 9.59 13.11
C SER A 342 -4.71 11.11 12.93
N GLU A 343 -4.15 11.63 11.84
CA GLU A 343 -4.26 13.04 11.42
C GLU A 343 -5.72 13.38 11.05
N LYS A 344 -6.38 12.50 10.30
CA LYS A 344 -7.79 12.70 9.95
C LYS A 344 -8.69 12.72 11.18
N PHE A 345 -8.40 11.87 12.17
CA PHE A 345 -9.11 11.87 13.46
C PHE A 345 -8.91 13.21 14.19
N LEU A 346 -7.67 13.71 14.27
CA LEU A 346 -7.37 15.02 14.86
C LEU A 346 -8.15 16.12 14.15
N GLN A 347 -8.12 16.16 12.81
CA GLN A 347 -8.86 17.13 12.01
C GLN A 347 -10.35 17.14 12.36
N MET A 348 -10.99 15.97 12.35
CA MET A 348 -12.42 15.85 12.69
C MET A 348 -12.73 16.32 14.12
N ASN A 349 -11.86 15.99 15.08
CA ASN A 349 -12.02 16.40 16.47
C ASN A 349 -11.94 17.93 16.62
N ILE A 350 -10.93 18.56 16.02
CA ILE A 350 -10.71 20.01 16.08
C ILE A 350 -11.83 20.77 15.36
N VAL A 351 -12.16 20.37 14.13
CA VAL A 351 -13.23 21.01 13.35
C VAL A 351 -14.57 20.94 14.08
N THR A 352 -14.93 19.76 14.59
CA THR A 352 -16.20 19.59 15.31
C THR A 352 -16.23 20.40 16.60
N SER A 353 -15.14 20.40 17.37
CA SER A 353 -15.00 21.21 18.58
C SER A 353 -15.17 22.70 18.27
N ALA A 354 -14.52 23.19 17.22
CA ALA A 354 -14.60 24.59 16.79
C ALA A 354 -16.01 24.99 16.34
N VAL A 355 -16.72 24.13 15.58
CA VAL A 355 -18.11 24.37 15.19
C VAL A 355 -19.02 24.44 16.42
N LEU A 356 -18.84 23.54 17.39
CA LEU A 356 -19.65 23.52 18.62
C LEU A 356 -19.43 24.76 19.48
N ILE A 357 -18.16 25.16 19.68
CA ILE A 357 -17.80 26.39 20.39
C ILE A 357 -18.42 27.62 19.71
N THR A 358 -18.30 27.70 18.38
CA THR A 358 -18.85 28.81 17.59
C THR A 358 -20.37 28.89 17.72
N CYS A 359 -21.08 27.76 17.62
CA CYS A 359 -22.53 27.73 17.80
C CYS A 359 -22.95 28.17 19.19
N ASN A 360 -22.19 27.81 20.23
CA ASN A 360 -22.49 28.18 21.61
C ASN A 360 -22.34 29.70 21.83
N ILE A 361 -21.25 30.30 21.33
CA ILE A 361 -20.95 31.72 21.55
C ILE A 361 -21.78 32.64 20.64
N ALA A 362 -21.96 32.27 19.37
CA ALA A 362 -22.74 33.05 18.41
C ALA A 362 -24.25 33.07 18.72
N GLY A 363 -24.71 32.09 19.52
CA GLY A 363 -26.08 31.99 19.97
C GLY A 363 -27.00 31.25 18.98
N LYS A 364 -28.18 30.89 19.49
CA LYS A 364 -29.14 30.00 18.82
C LYS A 364 -29.54 30.50 17.43
N GLU A 365 -29.88 31.78 17.30
CA GLU A 365 -30.35 32.36 16.05
C GLU A 365 -29.33 32.28 14.91
N VAL A 366 -28.04 32.49 15.21
CA VAL A 366 -26.97 32.33 14.22
C VAL A 366 -26.75 30.86 13.90
N SER A 367 -26.74 30.00 14.94
CA SER A 367 -26.44 28.57 14.80
C SER A 367 -27.53 27.76 14.06
N GLU A 368 -28.78 28.23 14.09
CA GLU A 368 -29.94 27.57 13.47
C GLU A 368 -30.20 28.04 12.04
N ILE A 369 -29.44 29.03 11.55
CA ILE A 369 -29.47 29.39 10.14
C ILE A 369 -29.12 28.17 9.29
N LYS A 370 -29.94 27.96 8.26
CA LYS A 370 -29.73 26.90 7.29
C LYS A 370 -28.31 26.98 6.73
N ASP A 371 -27.61 25.85 6.77
CA ASP A 371 -26.27 25.66 6.22
C ASP A 371 -25.12 26.39 6.94
N PHE A 372 -25.37 27.15 8.02
CA PHE A 372 -24.31 27.80 8.80
C PHE A 372 -23.24 26.80 9.25
N LYS A 373 -23.66 25.72 9.93
CA LYS A 373 -22.75 24.68 10.45
C LYS A 373 -21.97 23.99 9.33
N ARG A 374 -22.63 23.74 8.19
CA ARG A 374 -22.02 23.09 7.02
C ARG A 374 -20.96 23.98 6.39
N CYS A 375 -21.30 25.24 6.12
CA CYS A 375 -20.39 26.23 5.54
C CYS A 375 -19.18 26.47 6.44
N LEU A 376 -19.38 26.64 7.75
CA LEU A 376 -18.28 26.78 8.70
C LEU A 376 -17.38 25.54 8.65
N LYS A 377 -17.94 24.34 8.81
CA LYS A 377 -17.20 23.07 8.76
C LYS A 377 -16.39 22.94 7.46
N ASP A 378 -16.97 23.20 6.30
CA ASP A 378 -16.27 23.08 5.01
C ASP A 378 -15.04 24.01 4.93
N LYS A 379 -15.15 25.25 5.43
CA LYS A 379 -14.01 26.17 5.51
C LYS A 379 -12.95 25.72 6.52
N LEU A 380 -13.38 25.21 7.68
CA LEU A 380 -12.45 24.73 8.70
C LEU A 380 -11.70 23.48 8.24
N ILE A 381 -12.33 22.59 7.47
CA ILE A 381 -11.65 21.44 6.85
C ILE A 381 -10.52 21.90 5.91
N ILE A 382 -10.75 22.97 5.14
CA ILE A 382 -9.71 23.53 4.25
C ILE A 382 -8.53 24.09 5.07
N ILE A 383 -8.82 24.83 6.14
CA ILE A 383 -7.78 25.42 7.02
C ILE A 383 -6.97 24.32 7.73
N THR A 384 -7.60 23.20 8.04
CA THR A 384 -7.00 22.08 8.77
C THR A 384 -6.51 20.96 7.86
N ASN A 385 -6.33 21.22 6.56
CA ASN A 385 -5.76 20.21 5.68
C ASN A 385 -4.33 19.87 6.14
N ASP A 386 -4.01 18.57 6.21
CA ASP A 386 -2.70 18.06 6.65
C ASP A 386 -2.27 18.56 8.05
N VAL A 387 -3.25 18.76 8.95
CA VAL A 387 -2.99 19.14 10.34
C VAL A 387 -2.40 17.97 11.11
N ASP A 388 -1.25 18.22 11.73
CA ASP A 388 -0.63 17.37 12.74
C ASP A 388 -0.53 18.15 14.07
N GLU A 389 -0.17 17.47 15.16
CA GLU A 389 -0.11 18.11 16.48
C GLU A 389 0.97 19.22 16.54
N SER A 390 2.02 19.13 15.73
CA SER A 390 3.09 20.14 15.70
C SER A 390 2.63 21.46 15.07
N LYS A 391 1.73 21.38 14.08
CA LYS A 391 1.15 22.54 13.38
C LYS A 391 -0.15 23.02 14.00
N LEU A 392 -0.73 22.27 14.94
CA LEU A 392 -2.05 22.54 15.50
C LEU A 392 -2.17 23.98 16.04
N ARG A 393 -1.15 24.47 16.76
CA ARG A 393 -1.15 25.82 17.33
C ARG A 393 -1.34 26.91 16.27
N GLU A 394 -0.64 26.80 15.14
CA GLU A 394 -0.72 27.77 14.05
C GLU A 394 -2.09 27.70 13.36
N CYS A 395 -2.61 26.49 13.15
CA CYS A 395 -3.94 26.29 12.58
C CYS A 395 -5.05 26.88 13.47
N LEU A 396 -4.94 26.80 14.80
CA LEU A 396 -5.97 27.28 15.73
C LEU A 396 -6.20 28.79 15.65
N GLU A 397 -5.18 29.58 15.33
CA GLU A 397 -5.34 31.03 15.15
C GLU A 397 -6.17 31.33 13.91
N ALA A 398 -5.87 30.68 12.78
CA ALA A 398 -6.64 30.80 11.55
C ALA A 398 -8.09 30.29 11.70
N ILE A 399 -8.29 29.19 12.44
CA ILE A 399 -9.63 28.68 12.79
C ILE A 399 -10.39 29.71 13.61
N GLY A 400 -9.74 30.32 14.62
CA GLY A 400 -10.35 31.36 15.45
C GLY A 400 -10.84 32.54 14.63
N GLU A 401 -10.00 33.05 13.72
CA GLU A 401 -10.36 34.11 12.77
C GLU A 401 -11.57 33.74 11.91
N GLU A 402 -11.55 32.55 11.30
CA GLU A 402 -12.62 32.15 10.38
C GLU A 402 -13.94 31.89 11.10
N CYS A 403 -13.90 31.37 12.34
CA CYS A 403 -15.05 31.22 13.21
C CYS A 403 -15.68 32.59 13.55
N VAL A 404 -14.87 33.58 13.95
CA VAL A 404 -15.33 34.95 14.23
C VAL A 404 -15.92 35.58 12.97
N LYS A 405 -15.21 35.51 11.85
CA LYS A 405 -15.64 36.09 10.57
C LYS A 405 -16.97 35.49 10.09
N THR A 406 -17.09 34.17 10.12
CA THR A 406 -18.31 33.48 9.69
C THR A 406 -19.48 33.78 10.62
N ALA A 407 -19.29 33.71 11.94
CA ALA A 407 -20.33 34.07 12.92
C ALA A 407 -20.79 35.53 12.78
N SER A 408 -19.86 36.46 12.63
CA SER A 408 -20.16 37.90 12.53
C SER A 408 -20.88 38.23 11.22
N THR A 409 -20.42 37.69 10.09
CA THR A 409 -21.08 37.87 8.79
C THR A 409 -22.52 37.37 8.83
N THR A 410 -22.74 36.21 9.46
CA THR A 410 -24.07 35.65 9.61
C THR A 410 -24.94 36.48 10.58
N ALA A 411 -24.38 36.97 11.70
CA ALA A 411 -25.10 37.86 12.61
C ALA A 411 -25.55 39.16 11.92
N ILE A 412 -24.68 39.77 11.11
CA ILE A 412 -24.99 40.99 10.33
C ILE A 412 -26.16 40.73 9.36
N SER A 413 -26.19 39.56 8.72
CA SER A 413 -27.30 39.18 7.83
C SER A 413 -28.66 39.05 8.55
N LEU A 414 -28.65 38.86 9.87
CA LEU A 414 -29.82 38.86 10.74
C LEU A 414 -30.14 40.25 11.34
N GLY A 415 -29.39 41.29 10.98
CA GLY A 415 -29.54 42.63 11.57
C GLY A 415 -29.00 42.75 13.00
N LYS A 416 -28.10 41.84 13.41
CA LYS A 416 -27.43 41.83 14.71
C LYS A 416 -25.91 41.95 14.54
N ASN A 417 -25.20 42.23 15.62
CA ASN A 417 -23.74 42.20 15.64
C ASN A 417 -23.27 41.30 16.79
N LEU A 418 -22.18 40.55 16.58
CA LEU A 418 -21.44 39.96 17.68
C LEU A 418 -20.78 41.08 18.49
N SER A 419 -20.78 40.97 19.82
CA SER A 419 -20.02 41.91 20.66
C SER A 419 -18.52 41.62 20.59
N SER A 420 -17.68 42.63 20.82
CA SER A 420 -16.23 42.45 20.92
C SER A 420 -15.84 41.40 21.97
N GLU A 421 -16.61 41.29 23.06
CA GLU A 421 -16.42 40.28 24.10
C GLU A 421 -16.70 38.87 23.59
N GLN A 422 -17.72 38.68 22.74
CA GLN A 422 -18.03 37.40 22.11
C GLN A 422 -16.95 36.98 21.12
N GLU A 423 -16.43 37.92 20.32
CA GLU A 423 -15.34 37.67 19.39
C GLU A 423 -14.06 37.24 20.13
N ASP A 424 -13.67 37.96 21.18
CA ASP A 424 -12.52 37.62 22.01
C ASP A 424 -12.70 36.29 22.73
N ALA A 425 -13.90 36.02 23.24
CA ALA A 425 -14.23 34.74 23.88
C ALA A 425 -14.10 33.59 22.88
N LEU A 426 -14.55 33.77 21.64
CA LEU A 426 -14.47 32.76 20.59
C LEU A 426 -13.00 32.43 20.27
N ARG A 427 -12.16 33.44 20.06
CA ARG A 427 -10.72 33.25 19.82
C ARG A 427 -10.04 32.51 20.96
N LYS A 428 -10.30 32.90 22.20
CA LYS A 428 -9.72 32.27 23.40
C LYS A 428 -10.16 30.82 23.56
N GLN A 429 -11.46 30.53 23.38
CA GLN A 429 -11.97 29.16 23.50
C GLN A 429 -11.47 28.26 22.37
N ILE A 430 -11.35 28.76 21.14
CA ILE A 430 -10.74 28.02 20.04
C ILE A 430 -9.28 27.73 20.35
N LYS A 431 -8.49 28.71 20.82
CA LYS A 431 -7.09 28.47 21.19
C LYS A 431 -6.96 27.44 22.33
N ALA A 432 -7.90 27.43 23.26
CA ALA A 432 -7.91 26.48 24.38
C ALA A 432 -8.15 25.01 23.97
N ILE A 433 -8.54 24.70 22.73
CA ILE A 433 -8.64 23.31 22.25
C ILE A 433 -7.28 22.72 21.85
N GLU A 434 -6.20 23.50 21.90
CA GLU A 434 -4.82 23.00 21.79
C GLU A 434 -4.52 21.93 22.84
N GLU A 435 -5.10 22.05 24.04
CA GLU A 435 -4.92 21.10 25.13
C GLU A 435 -5.81 19.86 24.95
N GLU A 436 -5.22 18.66 25.01
CA GLU A 436 -5.96 17.39 24.91
C GLU A 436 -6.99 17.20 26.03
N SER A 437 -6.74 17.78 27.21
CA SER A 437 -7.64 17.74 28.36
C SER A 437 -8.80 18.75 28.27
N ASN A 438 -8.89 19.54 27.19
CA ASN A 438 -10.01 20.45 26.98
C ASN A 438 -11.32 19.64 26.91
N ALA A 439 -12.28 19.96 27.78
CA ALA A 439 -13.52 19.19 27.92
C ALA A 439 -14.30 19.00 26.61
N ILE A 440 -14.27 19.99 25.70
CA ILE A 440 -14.95 19.89 24.40
C ILE A 440 -14.17 18.96 23.46
N ARG A 441 -12.85 19.15 23.33
CA ARG A 441 -11.98 18.27 22.52
C ARG A 441 -12.02 16.83 23.01
N SER A 442 -11.94 16.60 24.32
CA SER A 442 -12.00 15.25 24.90
C SER A 442 -13.37 14.60 24.67
N LEU A 443 -14.47 15.35 24.84
CA LEU A 443 -15.82 14.84 24.62
C LEU A 443 -16.07 14.49 23.14
N VAL A 444 -15.67 15.36 22.22
CA VAL A 444 -15.81 15.12 20.78
C VAL A 444 -14.96 13.92 20.37
N GLY A 445 -13.69 13.87 20.80
CA GLY A 445 -12.80 12.74 20.55
C GLY A 445 -13.40 11.43 21.04
N LEU A 446 -13.88 11.38 22.29
CA LEU A 446 -14.52 10.21 22.87
C LEU A 446 -15.72 9.73 22.04
N ARG A 447 -16.59 10.65 21.59
CA ARG A 447 -17.77 10.30 20.78
C ARG A 447 -17.40 9.74 19.41
N ILE A 448 -16.37 10.29 18.77
CA ILE A 448 -15.86 9.78 17.49
C ILE A 448 -15.30 8.36 17.70
N SER A 449 -14.46 8.17 18.71
CA SER A 449 -13.87 6.87 19.04
C SER A 449 -14.92 5.82 19.35
N GLN A 450 -15.90 6.14 20.20
CA GLN A 450 -17.01 5.23 20.53
C GLN A 450 -17.81 4.81 19.30
N PHE A 451 -18.14 5.75 18.42
CA PHE A 451 -18.85 5.42 17.18
C PHE A 451 -18.05 4.47 16.28
N VAL A 452 -16.73 4.68 16.17
CA VAL A 452 -15.85 3.81 15.37
C VAL A 452 -15.71 2.44 16.03
N GLU A 453 -15.51 2.39 17.36
CA GLU A 453 -15.45 1.15 18.13
C GLU A 453 -16.74 0.34 17.97
N GLU A 454 -17.92 0.96 18.15
CA GLU A 454 -19.22 0.29 17.97
C GLU A 454 -19.36 -0.36 16.60
N ILE A 455 -18.89 0.31 15.54
CA ILE A 455 -18.92 -0.23 14.18
C ILE A 455 -17.94 -1.39 14.01
N LEU A 456 -16.69 -1.24 14.46
CA LEU A 456 -15.66 -2.28 14.35
C LEU A 456 -16.02 -3.55 15.13
N GLN A 457 -16.72 -3.38 16.26
CA GLN A 457 -17.18 -4.45 17.14
C GLN A 457 -18.49 -5.10 16.67
N SER A 458 -19.24 -4.46 15.78
CA SER A 458 -20.50 -5.01 15.26
C SER A 458 -20.26 -5.96 14.09
N ALA A 459 -20.86 -7.14 14.14
CA ALA A 459 -20.81 -8.14 13.07
C ALA A 459 -21.91 -7.98 12.00
N SER A 460 -22.77 -6.95 12.09
CA SER A 460 -24.04 -6.86 11.34
C SER A 460 -24.32 -5.43 10.84
N GLU A 461 -25.16 -5.33 9.79
CA GLU A 461 -25.73 -4.13 9.13
C GLU A 461 -26.56 -3.19 10.04
N VAL A 462 -26.23 -3.10 11.32
CA VAL A 462 -26.95 -2.22 12.24
C VAL A 462 -26.67 -0.78 11.84
N GLN A 463 -27.73 -0.05 11.46
CA GLN A 463 -27.66 1.39 11.23
C GLN A 463 -27.31 2.09 12.54
N HIS A 464 -26.02 2.33 12.75
CA HIS A 464 -25.55 3.07 13.90
C HIS A 464 -25.98 4.54 13.77
N ARG A 465 -26.80 5.00 14.72
CA ARG A 465 -27.30 6.37 14.74
C ARG A 465 -26.18 7.30 15.16
N ILE A 466 -25.81 8.23 14.28
CA ILE A 466 -24.83 9.26 14.59
C ILE A 466 -25.42 10.18 15.66
N GLN A 467 -24.67 10.39 16.74
CA GLN A 467 -25.09 11.30 17.81
C GLN A 467 -25.27 12.73 17.25
N PRO A 468 -26.27 13.49 17.70
CA PRO A 468 -26.59 14.81 17.12
C PRO A 468 -25.40 15.78 17.03
N GLY A 469 -24.46 15.71 17.98
CA GLY A 469 -23.25 16.54 18.00
C GLY A 469 -22.23 16.23 16.90
N LEU A 470 -22.30 15.05 16.28
CA LEU A 470 -21.42 14.63 15.18
C LEU A 470 -22.11 14.72 13.80
N SER A 471 -23.39 15.06 13.76
CA SER A 471 -24.17 15.13 12.51
C SER A 471 -23.56 16.06 11.45
N VAL A 472 -22.85 17.12 11.89
CA VAL A 472 -22.18 18.07 11.00
C VAL A 472 -21.08 17.41 10.17
N ILE A 473 -20.36 16.44 10.75
CA ILE A 473 -19.24 15.72 10.11
C ILE A 473 -19.63 14.31 9.66
N GLN A 474 -20.93 14.04 9.45
CA GLN A 474 -21.42 12.71 9.14
C GLN A 474 -20.75 12.06 7.92
N LYS A 475 -20.44 12.85 6.87
CA LYS A 475 -19.82 12.33 5.65
C LYS A 475 -18.38 11.91 5.92
N GLU A 476 -17.64 12.77 6.59
CA GLU A 476 -16.24 12.59 6.95
C GLU A 476 -16.07 11.42 7.92
N LEU A 477 -16.95 11.33 8.92
CA LEU A 477 -16.96 10.23 9.90
C LEU A 477 -17.25 8.88 9.24
N ARG A 478 -18.20 8.82 8.30
CA ARG A 478 -18.49 7.57 7.55
C ARG A 478 -17.31 7.14 6.68
N ALA A 479 -16.71 8.07 5.96
CA ALA A 479 -15.54 7.77 5.13
C ALA A 479 -14.34 7.32 6.00
N PHE A 480 -14.13 7.98 7.14
CA PHE A 480 -13.12 7.58 8.12
C PHE A 480 -13.37 6.17 8.66
N THR A 481 -14.59 5.88 9.10
CA THR A 481 -14.92 4.56 9.65
C THR A 481 -14.82 3.46 8.60
N ALA A 482 -15.22 3.71 7.35
CA ALA A 482 -15.08 2.74 6.26
C ALA A 482 -13.61 2.32 6.05
N ARG A 483 -12.68 3.29 6.10
CA ARG A 483 -11.23 3.01 6.04
C ARG A 483 -10.74 2.20 7.24
N CYS A 484 -11.20 2.54 8.45
CA CYS A 484 -10.87 1.76 9.65
C CYS A 484 -11.38 0.31 9.57
N VAL A 485 -12.59 0.09 9.04
CA VAL A 485 -13.16 -1.26 8.85
C VAL A 485 -12.32 -2.06 7.86
N SER A 486 -11.99 -1.49 6.69
CA SER A 486 -11.19 -2.16 5.66
C SER A 486 -9.87 -2.72 6.21
N LEU A 487 -9.16 -1.91 7.00
CA LEU A 487 -7.90 -2.30 7.64
C LEU A 487 -8.10 -3.28 8.81
N ASN A 488 -9.12 -3.07 9.66
CA ASN A 488 -9.35 -3.91 10.83
C ASN A 488 -9.83 -5.33 10.49
N CYS A 489 -10.62 -5.49 9.42
CA CYS A 489 -11.13 -6.80 8.98
C CYS A 489 -10.03 -7.86 8.79
N ARG A 490 -8.85 -7.45 8.33
CA ARG A 490 -7.73 -8.37 8.10
C ARG A 490 -7.02 -8.76 9.38
N LEU A 491 -6.86 -7.79 10.30
CA LEU A 491 -6.28 -8.03 11.61
C LEU A 491 -7.05 -9.10 12.40
N LYS A 492 -8.38 -9.22 12.23
CA LYS A 492 -9.22 -10.22 12.91
C LYS A 492 -8.73 -11.66 12.71
N LYS A 493 -8.25 -12.01 11.51
CA LYS A 493 -7.75 -13.37 11.22
C LYS A 493 -6.41 -13.63 11.90
N ILE A 494 -5.56 -12.61 11.98
CA ILE A 494 -4.24 -12.69 12.61
C ILE A 494 -4.38 -12.69 14.14
N SER A 495 -5.29 -11.90 14.71
CA SER A 495 -5.45 -11.79 16.17
C SER A 495 -5.93 -13.10 16.82
N ALA A 496 -6.74 -13.88 16.10
CA ALA A 496 -7.18 -15.21 16.52
C ALA A 496 -6.06 -16.24 16.66
N LEU A 497 -5.00 -16.10 15.86
CA LEU A 497 -3.84 -16.98 15.91
C LEU A 497 -2.92 -16.64 17.10
N LEU A 498 -2.84 -15.35 17.44
CA LEU A 498 -1.85 -14.83 18.40
C LEU A 498 -2.35 -14.84 19.85
N LEU A 499 -3.67 -14.85 20.09
CA LEU A 499 -4.25 -14.91 21.43
C LEU A 499 -4.51 -16.38 21.86
N PRO A 500 -4.02 -16.81 23.04
CA PRO A 500 -4.17 -18.18 23.51
C PRO A 500 -5.63 -18.50 23.86
N GLY A 501 -6.12 -19.68 23.48
CA GLY A 501 -7.48 -20.15 23.83
C GLY A 501 -8.55 -19.93 22.76
N VAL A 502 -8.21 -19.37 21.59
CA VAL A 502 -9.14 -19.27 20.45
C VAL A 502 -9.03 -20.54 19.59
N SER A 503 -10.13 -21.27 19.45
CA SER A 503 -10.20 -22.41 18.51
C SER A 503 -9.92 -21.93 17.08
N HIS A 504 -9.11 -22.68 16.31
CA HIS A 504 -8.71 -22.38 14.92
C HIS A 504 -9.87 -22.28 13.90
N CYS A 505 -11.11 -22.35 14.36
CA CYS A 505 -12.32 -22.22 13.56
C CYS A 505 -12.80 -20.76 13.52
N ILE A 506 -11.98 -19.82 13.01
CA ILE A 506 -12.53 -18.52 12.63
C ILE A 506 -13.24 -18.67 11.29
N VAL A 507 -14.57 -18.63 11.39
CA VAL A 507 -15.49 -18.61 10.26
C VAL A 507 -15.31 -17.29 9.51
N LEU A 508 -15.25 -17.40 8.17
CA LEU A 508 -15.27 -16.28 7.25
C LEU A 508 -16.62 -15.55 7.39
N VAL A 509 -16.70 -14.48 8.17
CA VAL A 509 -17.92 -13.66 8.26
C VAL A 509 -17.76 -12.38 7.44
N GLU A 510 -18.68 -12.24 6.49
CA GLU A 510 -18.85 -11.15 5.53
C GLU A 510 -19.06 -9.80 6.24
N GLN A 511 -18.02 -8.96 6.31
CA GLN A 511 -18.18 -7.52 6.55
C GLN A 511 -18.20 -6.70 5.24
N GLN A 512 -18.25 -7.39 4.09
CA GLN A 512 -18.11 -6.80 2.76
C GLN A 512 -19.36 -6.00 2.34
N GLU A 513 -20.55 -6.37 2.81
CA GLU A 513 -21.80 -5.63 2.54
C GLU A 513 -21.85 -4.24 3.20
N VAL A 514 -21.19 -4.06 4.36
CA VAL A 514 -21.11 -2.76 5.06
C VAL A 514 -20.29 -1.74 4.25
N LEU A 515 -19.26 -2.21 3.53
CA LEU A 515 -18.44 -1.36 2.65
C LEU A 515 -19.24 -0.92 1.41
N LEU A 516 -20.01 -1.84 0.82
CA LEU A 516 -20.86 -1.56 -0.35
C LEU A 516 -21.99 -0.57 -0.04
N THR A 517 -22.55 -0.58 1.17
CA THR A 517 -23.55 0.42 1.59
C THR A 517 -22.94 1.81 1.80
N LEU A 518 -21.64 1.89 2.08
CA LEU A 518 -20.94 3.15 2.38
C LEU A 518 -20.28 3.80 1.15
N VAL A 519 -19.94 3.02 0.12
CA VAL A 519 -19.10 3.45 -1.02
C VAL A 519 -19.89 3.57 -2.35
N SER A 520 -21.20 3.33 -2.37
CA SER A 520 -21.96 3.34 -3.64
C SER A 520 -22.04 4.73 -4.29
N SER A 521 -21.08 5.05 -5.18
CA SER A 521 -21.18 5.98 -6.32
C SER A 521 -19.84 6.06 -7.07
N ASN A 522 -19.76 5.35 -8.20
CA ASN A 522 -19.07 5.69 -9.46
C ASN A 522 -18.39 4.47 -10.04
N ASP A 523 -18.90 3.99 -11.17
CA ASP A 523 -18.03 3.41 -12.19
C ASP A 523 -18.56 3.81 -13.57
N GLN A 524 -17.80 4.70 -14.21
CA GLN A 524 -17.82 4.92 -15.65
C GLN A 524 -16.53 4.31 -16.20
N PHE A 525 -16.62 3.19 -16.89
CA PHE A 525 -15.53 2.70 -17.74
C PHE A 525 -16.02 2.38 -19.15
N SER A 526 -15.13 2.67 -20.12
CA SER A 526 -15.40 2.83 -21.54
C SER A 526 -15.73 1.52 -22.28
N PRO A 527 -16.69 1.53 -23.23
CA PRO A 527 -17.19 0.32 -23.90
C PRO A 527 -16.18 -0.42 -24.82
N ARG A 528 -15.02 0.16 -25.16
CA ARG A 528 -14.05 -0.50 -26.07
C ARG A 528 -13.35 -1.70 -25.42
N TYR A 529 -12.97 -1.61 -24.14
CA TYR A 529 -12.44 -2.76 -23.39
C TYR A 529 -13.52 -3.78 -23.02
N SER A 530 -14.77 -3.35 -22.86
CA SER A 530 -15.91 -4.25 -22.61
C SER A 530 -16.30 -5.09 -23.83
N SER A 531 -15.78 -4.74 -25.03
CA SER A 531 -16.02 -5.44 -26.29
C SER A 531 -14.84 -6.29 -26.79
N LEU A 532 -13.73 -6.32 -26.04
CA LEU A 532 -12.56 -7.16 -26.25
C LEU A 532 -12.60 -8.39 -25.33
#